data_AF-A0A0N8K2A0-F1
#
_entry.id   AF-A0A0N8K2A0-F1
#
_cell.length_a   1.000
_cell.length_b   1.000
_cell.length_c   1.000
_cell.angle_alpha   90.00
_cell.angle_beta   90.00
_cell.angle_gamma   90.00
#
_symmetry.space_group_name_H-M   'P 1'
#
loop_
_entity.id
_entity.type
_entity.pdbx_description
1 polymer ?
#
loop_
_entity_poly.entity_id
_entity_poly.type
_entity_poly.pdbx_seq_one_letter_code
_entity_poly.pdbx_strand_id
1 'polypeptide(L)'
;MNHEDVHSHPILELQEKIQPEIMELVKQQRLHRLCEGTCFRKISSRRRQDKFWYCRLSPNHKVLHYGDLDDGTKGAVPHDSLQEKLAVADIKAVVTGKDCPHMKEKAALRQNKEMQELAFSILYESDEYLNFIAPNKHEYCVWTDGLNALLGKEMTSDLTKSDLDTLLSMEMKLRLLDLENIKIPEAPPPIPKEPSDYNFVYDCN
;
A
#
# COMPACT_ATOMS: atom_id res chain seq x y z
N MET A 1 17.98 17.97 16.30
CA MET A 1 18.65 16.69 15.94
C MET A 1 19.64 16.97 14.83
N ASN A 2 20.93 16.72 15.02
CA ASN A 2 21.92 16.92 13.96
C ASN A 2 21.74 15.83 12.91
N HIS A 3 21.91 16.18 11.63
CA HIS A 3 21.77 15.23 10.51
C HIS A 3 22.73 14.01 10.62
N GLU A 4 23.81 14.12 11.39
CA GLU A 4 24.80 13.06 11.60
C GLU A 4 24.31 11.96 12.55
N ASP A 5 23.41 12.25 13.49
CA ASP A 5 22.96 11.28 14.49
C ASP A 5 22.01 10.22 13.88
N VAL A 6 21.21 10.61 12.88
CA VAL A 6 20.17 9.78 12.22
C VAL A 6 20.75 8.53 11.54
N HIS A 7 22.04 8.52 11.24
CA HIS A 7 22.73 7.41 10.59
C HIS A 7 23.61 6.58 11.55
N SER A 8 23.54 6.84 12.85
CA SER A 8 24.26 6.05 13.83
C SER A 8 23.74 4.60 13.88
N HIS A 9 24.66 3.65 14.12
CA HIS A 9 24.34 2.22 14.12
C HIS A 9 23.16 1.85 15.04
N PRO A 10 23.07 2.37 16.29
CA PRO A 10 21.92 2.07 17.16
C PRO A 10 20.58 2.58 16.63
N ILE A 11 20.58 3.69 15.90
CA ILE A 11 19.36 4.25 15.28
C ILE A 11 18.92 3.37 14.11
N LEU A 12 19.86 2.92 13.27
CA LEU A 12 19.57 2.00 12.16
C LEU A 12 19.02 0.66 12.67
N GLU A 13 19.61 0.08 13.71
CA GLU A 13 19.10 -1.16 14.32
C GLU A 13 17.67 -0.98 14.87
N LEU A 14 17.38 0.18 15.48
CA LEU A 14 16.05 0.50 15.97
C LEU A 14 15.05 0.67 14.81
N GLN A 15 15.45 1.33 13.73
CA GLN A 15 14.65 1.47 12.52
C GLN A 15 14.28 0.11 11.94
N GLU A 16 15.25 -0.79 11.78
CA GLU A 16 15.01 -2.15 11.24
C GLU A 16 14.01 -2.95 12.11
N LYS A 17 14.04 -2.76 13.44
CA LYS A 17 13.09 -3.41 14.36
C LYS A 17 11.67 -2.85 14.24
N ILE A 18 11.53 -1.55 14.00
CA ILE A 18 10.24 -0.84 13.95
C ILE A 18 9.60 -0.92 12.55
N GLN A 19 10.41 -0.95 11.49
CA GLN A 19 9.97 -0.92 10.10
C GLN A 19 8.86 -1.94 9.76
N PRO A 20 8.89 -3.21 10.23
CA PRO A 20 7.82 -4.18 9.95
C PRO A 20 6.45 -3.76 10.50
N GLU A 21 6.42 -3.15 11.69
CA GLU A 21 5.17 -2.67 12.32
C GLU A 21 4.59 -1.51 11.51
N ILE A 22 5.43 -0.56 11.12
CA ILE A 22 5.02 0.57 10.28
C ILE A 22 4.53 0.08 8.90
N MET A 23 5.20 -0.91 8.30
CA MET A 23 4.77 -1.49 7.04
C MET A 23 3.40 -2.18 7.16
N GLU A 24 3.11 -2.84 8.29
CA GLU A 24 1.79 -3.43 8.53
C GLU A 24 0.70 -2.34 8.67
N LEU A 25 1.01 -1.18 9.26
CA LEU A 25 0.09 -0.04 9.29
C LEU A 25 -0.21 0.49 7.88
N VAL A 26 0.82 0.66 7.03
CA VAL A 26 0.65 1.07 5.63
C VAL A 26 -0.23 0.05 4.90
N LYS A 27 0.01 -1.25 5.10
CA LYS A 27 -0.78 -2.34 4.51
C LYS A 27 -2.25 -2.29 4.94
N GLN A 28 -2.52 -2.10 6.23
CA GLN A 28 -3.89 -1.94 6.74
C GLN A 28 -4.60 -0.76 6.08
N GLN A 29 -3.90 0.36 5.91
CA GLN A 29 -4.44 1.52 5.19
C GLN A 29 -4.77 1.20 3.73
N ARG A 30 -3.90 0.49 3.01
CA ARG A 30 -4.16 0.10 1.61
C ARG A 30 -5.39 -0.78 1.49
N LEU A 31 -5.51 -1.79 2.36
CA LEU A 31 -6.66 -2.68 2.39
C LEU A 31 -7.96 -1.94 2.75
N HIS A 32 -7.89 -0.97 3.66
CA HIS A 32 -9.02 -0.11 3.99
C HIS A 32 -9.47 0.71 2.79
N ARG A 33 -8.53 1.33 2.05
CA ARG A 33 -8.83 2.09 0.83
C ARG A 33 -9.44 1.20 -0.26
N LEU A 34 -8.97 -0.04 -0.41
CA LEU A 34 -9.63 -1.00 -1.31
C LEU A 34 -11.06 -1.31 -0.87
N CYS A 35 -11.31 -1.42 0.45
CA CYS A 35 -12.64 -1.65 0.99
C CYS A 35 -13.59 -0.47 0.76
N GLU A 36 -13.08 0.77 0.82
CA GLU A 36 -13.83 1.96 0.44
C GLU A 36 -14.21 1.89 -1.04
N GLY A 37 -13.25 1.57 -1.91
CA GLY A 37 -13.44 1.38 -3.35
C GLY A 37 -13.23 2.64 -4.18
N THR A 38 -13.06 2.45 -5.48
CA THR A 38 -12.71 3.52 -6.43
C THR A 38 -13.56 3.44 -7.69
N CYS A 39 -13.86 4.61 -8.24
CA CYS A 39 -14.53 4.76 -9.53
C CYS A 39 -13.49 4.81 -10.66
N PHE A 40 -13.72 4.00 -11.69
CA PHE A 40 -12.85 3.84 -12.85
C PHE A 40 -13.59 4.20 -14.13
N ARG A 41 -12.88 4.81 -15.08
CA ARG A 41 -13.42 5.07 -16.42
C ARG A 41 -13.36 3.79 -17.26
N LYS A 42 -14.43 3.49 -18.00
CA LYS A 42 -14.43 2.37 -18.93
C LYS A 42 -13.48 2.61 -20.09
N ILE A 43 -12.77 1.55 -20.48
CA ILE A 43 -11.89 1.53 -21.64
C ILE A 43 -12.77 1.39 -22.90
N SER A 44 -13.27 2.51 -23.44
CA SER A 44 -14.13 2.55 -24.64
C SER A 44 -13.36 2.97 -25.89
N SER A 45 -13.74 2.43 -27.06
CA SER A 45 -13.25 2.92 -28.37
C SER A 45 -14.07 4.08 -28.95
N ARG A 46 -15.29 4.33 -28.44
CA ARG A 46 -16.23 5.31 -29.01
C ARG A 46 -16.38 6.53 -28.09
N ARG A 47 -16.06 7.71 -28.62
CA ARG A 47 -15.98 9.03 -27.93
C ARG A 47 -17.31 9.62 -27.42
N ARG A 48 -18.42 8.88 -27.36
CA ARG A 48 -19.75 9.51 -27.20
C ARG A 48 -20.30 9.61 -25.78
N GLN A 49 -19.73 8.96 -24.76
CA GLN A 49 -20.08 9.17 -23.35
C GLN A 49 -19.04 8.52 -22.42
N ASP A 50 -18.67 9.22 -21.34
CA ASP A 50 -17.81 8.69 -20.30
C ASP A 50 -18.59 7.77 -19.39
N LYS A 51 -18.50 6.46 -19.67
CA LYS A 51 -19.06 5.44 -18.79
C LYS A 51 -18.06 5.13 -17.68
N PHE A 52 -18.57 5.05 -16.46
CA PHE A 52 -17.80 4.70 -15.28
C PHE A 52 -18.24 3.34 -14.73
N TRP A 53 -17.36 2.71 -13.99
CA TRP A 53 -17.62 1.51 -13.24
C TRP A 53 -16.92 1.62 -11.89
N TYR A 54 -17.40 0.89 -10.89
CA TYR A 54 -16.89 0.95 -9.53
C TYR A 54 -16.35 -0.41 -9.13
N CYS A 55 -15.26 -0.42 -8.36
CA CYS A 55 -14.69 -1.64 -7.80
C CYS A 55 -14.31 -1.40 -6.34
N ARG A 56 -14.63 -2.36 -5.47
CA ARG A 56 -14.28 -2.33 -4.05
C ARG A 56 -14.02 -3.73 -3.51
N LEU A 57 -13.21 -3.81 -2.46
CA LEU A 57 -12.97 -5.03 -1.70
C LEU A 57 -14.05 -5.21 -0.62
N SER A 58 -14.47 -6.44 -0.41
CA SER A 58 -15.33 -6.82 0.71
C SER A 58 -14.60 -6.60 2.05
N PRO A 59 -15.27 -6.20 3.14
CA PRO A 59 -14.62 -5.94 4.44
C PRO A 59 -13.82 -7.12 5.05
N ASN A 60 -14.11 -8.36 4.65
CA ASN A 60 -13.36 -9.55 5.07
C ASN A 60 -12.13 -9.86 4.18
N HIS A 61 -11.85 -8.99 3.20
CA HIS A 61 -10.75 -9.10 2.23
C HIS A 61 -10.79 -10.35 1.33
N LYS A 62 -11.98 -10.92 1.06
CA LYS A 62 -12.12 -12.16 0.28
C LYS A 62 -12.69 -12.00 -1.12
N VAL A 63 -13.42 -10.92 -1.41
CA VAL A 63 -14.13 -10.74 -2.68
C VAL A 63 -13.99 -9.30 -3.17
N LEU A 64 -13.61 -9.10 -4.42
CA LEU A 64 -13.76 -7.83 -5.12
C LEU A 64 -15.15 -7.76 -5.74
N HIS A 65 -15.91 -6.73 -5.39
CA HIS A 65 -17.22 -6.42 -5.96
C HIS A 65 -17.05 -5.30 -6.98
N TYR A 66 -17.61 -5.47 -8.16
CA TYR A 66 -17.56 -4.45 -9.19
C TYR A 66 -18.80 -4.41 -10.09
N GLY A 67 -18.96 -3.31 -10.81
CA GLY A 67 -20.12 -3.11 -11.67
C GLY A 67 -20.17 -1.72 -12.28
N ASP A 68 -21.02 -1.56 -13.28
CA ASP A 68 -21.24 -0.29 -13.96
C ASP A 68 -21.93 0.72 -13.04
N LEU A 69 -21.56 1.99 -13.18
CA LEU A 69 -22.28 3.09 -12.54
C LEU A 69 -23.24 3.72 -13.54
N ASP A 70 -24.50 3.87 -13.13
CA ASP A 70 -25.46 4.67 -13.87
C ASP A 70 -25.14 6.17 -13.69
N ASP A 71 -25.47 6.97 -14.72
CA ASP A 71 -25.10 8.39 -14.90
C ASP A 71 -25.65 9.37 -13.84
N GLY A 72 -26.23 8.86 -12.74
CA GLY A 72 -26.81 9.62 -11.64
C GLY A 72 -26.28 9.28 -10.24
N THR A 73 -25.34 8.34 -10.11
CA THR A 73 -24.89 7.86 -8.79
C THR A 73 -23.97 8.88 -8.12
N LYS A 74 -24.53 9.74 -7.26
CA LYS A 74 -23.78 10.65 -6.38
C LYS A 74 -23.76 10.07 -4.97
N GLY A 75 -22.60 9.57 -4.52
CA GLY A 75 -22.42 9.09 -3.14
C GLY A 75 -21.66 7.76 -3.04
N ALA A 76 -21.61 7.19 -1.83
CA ALA A 76 -21.00 5.90 -1.58
C ALA A 76 -21.81 4.77 -2.24
N VAL A 77 -21.13 3.89 -2.97
CA VAL A 77 -21.75 2.77 -3.70
C VAL A 77 -21.80 1.53 -2.78
N PRO A 78 -22.99 1.05 -2.37
CA PRO A 78 -23.12 -0.15 -1.54
C PRO A 78 -22.53 -1.40 -2.22
N HIS A 79 -22.11 -2.39 -1.43
CA HIS A 79 -21.60 -3.65 -2.01
C HIS A 79 -22.69 -4.45 -2.75
N ASP A 80 -23.95 -4.33 -2.34
CA ASP A 80 -25.08 -5.09 -2.91
C ASP A 80 -25.55 -4.56 -4.28
N SER A 81 -25.20 -3.31 -4.63
CA SER A 81 -25.50 -2.76 -5.96
C SER A 81 -24.52 -3.20 -7.04
N LEU A 82 -23.39 -3.81 -6.66
CA LEU A 82 -22.37 -4.29 -7.58
C LEU A 82 -22.63 -5.76 -7.91
N GLN A 83 -22.96 -6.01 -9.18
CA GLN A 83 -23.48 -7.30 -9.64
C GLN A 83 -22.38 -8.35 -9.79
N GLU A 84 -21.18 -7.93 -10.17
CA GLU A 84 -20.06 -8.81 -10.47
C GLU A 84 -19.16 -9.02 -9.25
N LYS A 85 -18.61 -10.23 -9.13
CA LYS A 85 -17.79 -10.65 -7.99
C LYS A 85 -16.59 -11.45 -8.48
N LEU A 86 -15.43 -11.12 -7.93
CA LEU A 86 -14.19 -11.88 -8.13
C LEU A 86 -13.63 -12.28 -6.77
N ALA A 87 -13.51 -13.58 -6.49
CA ALA A 87 -12.88 -14.01 -5.25
C ALA A 87 -11.38 -13.73 -5.30
N VAL A 88 -10.83 -13.21 -4.20
CA VAL A 88 -9.39 -12.91 -4.08
C VAL A 88 -8.56 -14.18 -4.21
N ALA A 89 -9.10 -15.33 -3.79
CA ALA A 89 -8.44 -16.63 -3.93
C ALA A 89 -8.22 -17.06 -5.39
N ASP A 90 -9.02 -16.54 -6.33
CA ASP A 90 -8.95 -16.89 -7.75
C ASP A 90 -7.98 -15.98 -8.53
N ILE A 91 -7.46 -14.93 -7.88
CA ILE A 91 -6.48 -14.02 -8.48
C ILE A 91 -5.13 -14.73 -8.59
N LYS A 92 -4.61 -14.83 -9.82
CA LYS A 92 -3.30 -15.42 -10.11
C LYS A 92 -2.20 -14.38 -10.09
N ALA A 93 -2.43 -13.23 -10.68
CA ALA A 93 -1.43 -12.18 -10.81
C ALA A 93 -2.05 -10.80 -11.02
N VAL A 94 -1.26 -9.78 -10.73
CA VAL A 94 -1.52 -8.40 -11.13
C VAL A 94 -0.41 -7.99 -12.08
N VAL A 95 -0.78 -7.47 -13.25
CA VAL A 95 0.15 -6.94 -14.24
C VAL A 95 -0.09 -5.44 -14.42
N THR A 96 0.95 -4.70 -14.81
CA THR A 96 0.88 -3.25 -14.93
C THR A 96 1.43 -2.76 -16.27
N GLY A 97 1.02 -1.55 -16.67
CA GLY A 97 1.48 -0.90 -17.89
C GLY A 97 1.36 -1.76 -19.15
N LYS A 98 2.47 -1.88 -19.88
CA LYS A 98 2.55 -2.60 -21.17
C LYS A 98 2.19 -4.08 -21.09
N ASP A 99 2.27 -4.68 -19.89
CA ASP A 99 2.01 -6.10 -19.70
C ASP A 99 0.50 -6.39 -19.60
N CYS A 100 -0.33 -5.36 -19.40
CA CYS A 100 -1.77 -5.46 -19.40
C CYS A 100 -2.33 -5.89 -20.77
N PRO A 101 -3.29 -6.84 -20.84
CA PRO A 101 -3.88 -7.31 -22.10
C PRO A 101 -4.43 -6.17 -22.96
N HIS A 102 -5.16 -5.22 -22.34
CA HIS A 102 -5.76 -4.07 -23.00
C HIS A 102 -4.76 -3.04 -23.56
N MET A 103 -3.47 -3.14 -23.19
CA MET A 103 -2.39 -2.30 -23.73
C MET A 103 -1.68 -2.92 -24.94
N LYS A 104 -1.83 -4.24 -25.16
CA LYS A 104 -1.16 -4.96 -26.25
C LYS A 104 -1.86 -4.79 -27.59
N GLU A 105 -3.19 -4.69 -27.59
CA GLU A 105 -4.04 -4.86 -28.78
C GLU A 105 -4.16 -3.64 -29.70
N LYS A 106 -3.94 -2.41 -29.23
CA LYS A 106 -4.21 -1.19 -30.02
C LYS A 106 -2.96 -0.33 -30.17
N ALA A 107 -2.46 -0.23 -31.40
CA ALA A 107 -1.32 0.63 -31.76
C ALA A 107 -1.49 2.10 -31.34
N ALA A 108 -2.73 2.62 -31.31
CA ALA A 108 -3.04 3.97 -30.84
C ALA A 108 -2.97 4.14 -29.31
N LEU A 109 -3.24 3.07 -28.53
CA LEU A 109 -3.07 3.07 -27.07
C LEU A 109 -1.61 2.94 -26.65
N ARG A 110 -0.77 2.28 -27.47
CA ARG A 110 0.69 2.25 -27.29
C ARG A 110 1.35 3.64 -27.29
N GLN A 111 0.70 4.65 -27.86
CA GLN A 111 1.24 6.01 -27.90
C GLN A 111 0.86 6.86 -26.67
N ASN A 112 -0.10 6.43 -25.85
CA ASN A 112 -0.50 7.19 -24.66
C ASN A 112 0.26 6.72 -23.42
N LYS A 113 1.48 7.24 -23.27
CA LYS A 113 2.39 6.92 -22.16
C LYS A 113 1.74 7.16 -20.79
N GLU A 114 0.98 8.24 -20.63
CA GLU A 114 0.29 8.56 -19.37
C GLU A 114 -0.76 7.51 -19.00
N MET A 115 -1.53 7.06 -19.98
CA MET A 115 -2.53 6.00 -19.75
C MET A 115 -1.87 4.67 -19.39
N GLN A 116 -0.71 4.37 -19.99
CA GLN A 116 0.07 3.18 -19.67
C GLN A 116 0.59 3.22 -18.22
N GLU A 117 1.02 4.37 -17.72
CA GLU A 117 1.51 4.53 -16.33
C GLU A 117 0.41 4.33 -15.28
N LEU A 118 -0.87 4.44 -15.68
CA LEU A 118 -2.04 4.24 -14.82
C LEU A 118 -2.73 2.89 -15.02
N ALA A 119 -2.23 2.07 -15.95
CA ALA A 119 -2.86 0.82 -16.33
C ALA A 119 -2.41 -0.33 -15.44
N PHE A 120 -3.37 -1.12 -14.98
CA PHE A 120 -3.12 -2.41 -14.34
C PHE A 120 -4.22 -3.41 -14.68
N SER A 121 -3.97 -4.69 -14.49
CA SER A 121 -4.97 -5.74 -14.73
C SER A 121 -4.80 -6.87 -13.73
N ILE A 122 -5.93 -7.40 -13.28
CA ILE A 122 -6.00 -8.59 -12.43
C ILE A 122 -6.22 -9.78 -13.36
N LEU A 123 -5.31 -10.74 -13.35
CA LEU A 123 -5.42 -12.00 -14.08
C LEU A 123 -6.01 -13.05 -13.12
N TYR A 124 -7.10 -13.69 -13.50
CA TYR A 124 -7.79 -14.71 -12.68
C TYR A 124 -8.01 -16.02 -13.47
N GLU A 125 -9.08 -16.77 -13.23
CA GLU A 125 -9.40 -18.06 -13.86
C GLU A 125 -9.01 -18.16 -15.35
N SER A 126 -8.63 -19.35 -15.81
CA SER A 126 -8.18 -19.73 -17.19
C SER A 126 -8.22 -18.65 -18.30
N ASP A 127 -7.32 -17.67 -18.23
CA ASP A 127 -7.10 -16.53 -19.17
C ASP A 127 -8.10 -15.37 -19.13
N GLU A 128 -8.91 -15.28 -18.08
CA GLU A 128 -9.73 -14.10 -17.79
C GLU A 128 -8.94 -12.99 -17.09
N TYR A 129 -9.33 -11.76 -17.40
CA TYR A 129 -8.68 -10.57 -16.86
C TYR A 129 -9.66 -9.44 -16.61
N LEU A 130 -9.42 -8.70 -15.52
CA LEU A 130 -10.13 -7.47 -15.20
C LEU A 130 -9.18 -6.28 -15.42
N ASN A 131 -9.51 -5.42 -16.37
CA ASN A 131 -8.66 -4.32 -16.82
C ASN A 131 -9.03 -3.01 -16.11
N PHE A 132 -8.02 -2.28 -15.65
CA PHE A 132 -8.16 -1.02 -14.94
C PHE A 132 -7.31 0.06 -15.56
N ILE A 133 -7.84 1.28 -15.56
CA ILE A 133 -7.09 2.52 -15.75
C ILE A 133 -7.38 3.38 -14.53
N ALA A 134 -6.40 3.53 -13.65
CA ALA A 134 -6.55 4.32 -12.45
C ALA A 134 -6.90 5.78 -12.82
N PRO A 135 -7.73 6.47 -12.02
CA PRO A 135 -8.07 7.86 -12.28
C PRO A 135 -6.88 8.82 -12.10
N ASN A 136 -5.89 8.44 -11.30
CA ASN A 136 -4.66 9.20 -11.06
C ASN A 136 -3.55 8.29 -10.48
N LYS A 137 -2.33 8.84 -10.34
CA LYS A 137 -1.17 8.09 -9.82
C LYS A 137 -1.36 7.61 -8.37
N HIS A 138 -2.03 8.38 -7.53
CA HIS A 138 -2.30 7.97 -6.15
C HIS A 138 -3.17 6.72 -6.09
N GLU A 139 -4.30 6.71 -6.80
CA GLU A 139 -5.18 5.54 -6.87
C GLU A 139 -4.49 4.34 -7.53
N TYR A 140 -3.64 4.57 -8.54
CA TYR A 140 -2.80 3.51 -9.10
C TYR A 140 -1.92 2.86 -8.03
N CYS A 141 -1.20 3.66 -7.23
CA CYS A 141 -0.35 3.17 -6.14
C CYS A 141 -1.16 2.43 -5.08
N VAL A 142 -2.29 3.00 -4.65
CA VAL A 142 -3.19 2.38 -3.66
C VAL A 142 -3.67 1.01 -4.12
N TRP A 143 -4.13 0.91 -5.37
CA TRP A 143 -4.67 -0.35 -5.90
C TRP A 143 -3.59 -1.40 -6.13
N THR A 144 -2.46 -1.03 -6.74
CA THR A 144 -1.38 -1.98 -6.99
C THR A 144 -0.75 -2.49 -5.70
N ASP A 145 -0.51 -1.63 -4.71
CA ASP A 145 -0.01 -2.05 -3.41
C ASP A 145 -1.04 -2.86 -2.63
N GLY A 146 -2.31 -2.43 -2.59
CA GLY A 146 -3.37 -3.16 -1.90
C GLY A 146 -3.58 -4.56 -2.47
N LEU A 147 -3.53 -4.72 -3.80
CA LEU A 147 -3.62 -6.03 -4.44
C LEU A 147 -2.37 -6.88 -4.17
N ASN A 148 -1.16 -6.29 -4.18
CA ASN A 148 0.05 -7.00 -3.79
C ASN A 148 -0.04 -7.50 -2.34
N ALA A 149 -0.51 -6.66 -1.42
CA ALA A 149 -0.74 -7.02 -0.02
C ALA A 149 -1.72 -8.18 0.14
N LEU A 150 -2.83 -8.18 -0.63
CA LEU A 150 -3.79 -9.29 -0.63
C LEU A 150 -3.17 -10.61 -1.11
N LEU A 151 -2.24 -10.54 -2.05
CA LEU A 151 -1.52 -11.69 -2.60
C LEU A 151 -0.27 -12.07 -1.77
N GLY A 152 -0.03 -11.41 -0.63
CA GLY A 152 1.15 -11.65 0.20
C GLY A 152 2.47 -11.22 -0.48
N LYS A 153 2.40 -10.31 -1.45
CA LYS A 153 3.55 -9.72 -2.15
C LYS A 153 3.94 -8.39 -1.53
N GLU A 154 5.18 -7.98 -1.78
CA GLU A 154 5.69 -6.69 -1.34
C GLU A 154 4.97 -5.51 -2.03
N MET A 155 4.68 -4.47 -1.25
CA MET A 155 4.15 -3.20 -1.74
C MET A 155 5.32 -2.30 -2.17
N THR A 156 5.41 -1.97 -3.45
CA THR A 156 6.64 -1.39 -4.05
C THR A 156 6.45 0.02 -4.61
N SER A 157 5.25 0.58 -4.53
CA SER A 157 4.96 1.90 -5.09
C SER A 157 5.71 3.03 -4.38
N ASP A 158 5.87 4.16 -5.08
CA ASP A 158 6.43 5.39 -4.51
C ASP A 158 5.63 5.87 -3.28
N LEU A 159 4.31 5.65 -3.27
CA LEU A 159 3.44 6.04 -2.17
C LEU A 159 3.76 5.24 -0.90
N THR A 160 3.98 3.92 -1.03
CA THR A 160 4.37 3.08 0.11
C THR A 160 5.73 3.47 0.67
N LYS A 161 6.70 3.78 -0.19
CA LYS A 161 8.01 4.27 0.26
C LYS A 161 7.88 5.60 1.02
N SER A 162 7.09 6.54 0.49
CA SER A 162 6.85 7.84 1.11
C SER A 162 6.13 7.73 2.46
N ASP A 163 5.09 6.90 2.54
CA ASP A 163 4.33 6.69 3.77
C ASP A 163 5.21 6.02 4.83
N LEU A 164 5.97 4.98 4.44
CA LEU A 164 6.89 4.29 5.33
C LEU A 164 7.94 5.25 5.91
N ASP A 165 8.60 6.05 5.06
CA ASP A 165 9.61 7.00 5.48
C ASP A 165 9.04 8.06 6.43
N THR A 166 7.85 8.59 6.12
CA THR A 166 7.18 9.59 6.95
C THR A 166 6.84 9.04 8.32
N LEU A 167 6.20 7.87 8.38
CA LEU A 167 5.77 7.24 9.64
C LEU A 167 6.96 6.78 10.47
N LEU A 168 7.95 6.15 9.85
CA LEU A 168 9.17 5.71 10.52
C LEU A 168 9.94 6.91 11.07
N SER A 169 10.07 7.99 10.30
CA SER A 169 10.72 9.22 10.77
C SER A 169 10.01 9.83 11.98
N MET A 170 8.67 9.83 11.99
CA MET A 170 7.90 10.32 13.14
C MET A 170 8.08 9.42 14.37
N GLU A 171 7.98 8.10 14.21
CA GLU A 171 8.15 7.14 15.30
C GLU A 171 9.56 7.23 15.90
N MET A 172 10.59 7.32 15.05
CA MET A 172 11.97 7.50 15.50
C MET A 172 12.15 8.80 16.28
N LYS A 173 11.56 9.91 15.84
CA LYS A 173 11.60 11.16 16.60
C LYS A 173 10.97 11.03 17.98
N LEU A 174 9.83 10.33 18.09
CA LEU A 174 9.16 10.09 19.38
C LEU A 174 10.02 9.26 20.33
N ARG A 175 10.64 8.18 19.83
CA ARG A 175 11.52 7.31 20.64
C ARG A 175 12.79 8.00 21.10
N LEU A 176 13.25 9.02 20.37
CA LEU A 176 14.49 9.72 20.65
C LEU A 176 14.29 11.05 21.40
N LEU A 177 13.06 11.39 21.81
CA LEU A 177 12.77 12.63 22.55
C LEU A 177 13.61 12.76 23.82
N ASP A 178 13.72 11.67 24.61
CA ASP A 178 14.49 11.67 25.86
C ASP A 178 16.01 11.76 25.65
N LEU A 179 16.47 11.58 24.41
CA LEU A 179 17.88 11.66 24.03
C LEU A 179 18.24 12.99 23.36
N GLU A 180 17.34 13.98 23.39
CA GLU A 180 17.61 15.29 22.81
C GLU A 180 18.80 15.97 23.50
N ASN A 181 19.78 16.41 22.71
CA ASN A 181 21.06 16.96 23.16
C ASN A 181 22.00 15.98 23.91
N ILE A 182 21.68 14.68 23.93
CA ILE A 182 22.57 13.63 24.44
C ILE A 182 23.38 13.06 23.27
N LYS A 183 24.70 12.96 23.43
CA LYS A 183 25.55 12.34 22.40
C LYS A 183 25.31 10.84 22.38
N ILE A 184 24.86 10.32 21.23
CA ILE A 184 24.69 8.89 21.01
C ILE A 184 26.08 8.25 20.82
N PRO A 185 26.44 7.21 21.57
CA PRO A 185 27.73 6.54 21.42
C PRO A 185 27.76 5.72 20.12
N GLU A 186 28.90 5.74 19.42
CA GLU A 186 29.10 4.96 18.18
C GLU A 186 29.16 3.45 18.44
N ALA A 187 29.70 3.05 19.58
CA ALA A 187 29.77 1.67 20.02
C ALA A 187 28.90 1.45 21.27
N PRO A 188 28.24 0.30 21.40
CA PRO A 188 27.50 -0.05 22.62
C PRO A 188 28.42 0.05 23.86
N PRO A 189 28.03 0.80 24.90
CA PRO A 189 28.78 0.81 26.16
C PRO A 189 28.92 -0.61 26.72
N PRO A 190 30.05 -0.94 27.38
CA PRO A 190 30.24 -2.26 27.96
C PRO A 190 29.19 -2.52 29.03
N ILE A 191 28.50 -3.66 28.92
CA ILE A 191 27.57 -4.12 29.95
C ILE A 191 28.41 -4.58 31.16
N PRO A 192 28.24 -3.99 32.35
CA PRO A 192 28.99 -4.40 33.53
C PRO A 192 28.64 -5.85 33.92
N LYS A 193 29.52 -6.51 34.67
CA LYS A 193 29.19 -7.83 35.26
C LYS A 193 27.96 -7.70 36.15
N GLU A 194 27.19 -8.77 36.22
CA GLU A 194 26.08 -8.83 37.17
C GLU A 194 26.57 -8.57 38.60
N PRO A 195 25.75 -7.92 39.44
CA PRO A 195 26.06 -7.75 40.86
C PRO A 195 26.32 -9.10 41.53
N SER A 196 27.16 -9.11 42.56
CA SER A 196 27.48 -10.32 43.33
C SER A 196 26.28 -10.92 44.08
N ASP A 197 25.25 -10.12 44.28
CA ASP A 197 24.04 -10.47 45.01
C ASP A 197 22.85 -9.64 44.53
N TYR A 198 21.65 -10.06 44.92
CA TYR A 198 20.38 -9.40 44.56
C TYR A 198 19.74 -8.70 45.76
N ASN A 199 20.55 -8.21 46.73
CA ASN A 199 20.02 -7.39 47.82
C ASN A 199 19.83 -5.96 47.32
N PHE A 200 18.67 -5.71 46.71
CA PHE A 200 18.35 -4.43 46.12
C PHE A 200 18.34 -3.32 47.18
N VAL A 201 18.86 -2.14 46.82
CA VAL A 201 18.90 -0.97 47.71
C VAL A 201 17.51 -0.38 47.96
N TYR A 202 16.59 -0.60 47.02
CA TYR A 202 15.23 -0.11 47.07
C TYR A 202 14.26 -1.25 46.77
N ASP A 203 13.12 -1.26 47.45
CA ASP A 203 12.01 -2.14 47.11
C ASP A 203 11.35 -1.68 45.79
N CYS A 204 10.94 -2.63 44.95
CA CYS A 204 10.09 -2.33 43.80
C CYS A 204 8.61 -2.29 44.23
N ASN A 205 7.82 -1.40 43.61
CA ASN A 205 6.36 -1.37 43.75
C ASN A 205 5.69 -2.44 42.88
#